data_AF-A0A7S1BTZ7-F1
#
_entry.id   AF-A0A7S1BTZ7-F1
#
_cell.length_a   1.000
_cell.length_b   1.000
_cell.length_c   1.000
_cell.angle_alpha   90.00
_cell.angle_beta   90.00
_cell.angle_gamma   90.00
#
_symmetry.space_group_name_H-M   'P 1'
#
loop_
_entity.id
_entity.type
_entity.pdbx_description
1 polymer ?
#
loop_
_entity_poly.entity_id
_entity_poly.type
_entity_poly.pdbx_seq_one_letter_code
_entity_poly.pdbx_strand_id
1 'polypeptide(L)'
;ALCVVQYPKAPDDVLDVHSKDGRRRRVEKEKEEAVKATEGLNGDSTKKKKIGSTATMMTTKIVTVEPNGFKHREFSLRNVAVTDTITTLTWNVPGDLMALVIESWDPHVAHCRVQIWHRMNYHWYLKYEIRLRSSIFAPALCLWDEDRPRTLILVRGREIRTLRFSWEVNLPPPVYVTAPLPAPRHDDATVYVVDGSRLHITPFSVAVVPPPMHATGAELGGDGAIVGLALASSADGDMAQHFPKVEIVALASDGRMMLFGRNPRGHVPSDPIVFTDPIIGGGNRRKRRGGAGVKGDGYGDVTRRTYAPPVHLGTVDLSTNVTDLSNLRHLTLLFQRHEGDLCTLNLLAIRAQEDGTDAVLSLRLALAPENPVRLESLSVLLPPGLPILTILQHDDSCWLQRDDGSLLLYDAVAATLLPLPDHSFDEPCPRAHLLHHEGRTAAVGLSPRGRLLLSSGPYGDLSPGVPVSSCLPSPVRGCLLYTTAGSRQALRRLYLAEALDYDPLAGADAVGERGAGRRGIERGCELVAALPGASAVVLQHPRGNLDLAYPQFLVTDEVAHLLADKSYREALVRIRRHRVNPNLWYDFDPETWEGDLDDVIVPQFAGGKEDETLLALFVGALAEGD
;
A
#
# COMPACT_ATOMS: atom_id res chain seq x y z
N ALA A 1 -2.49 -14.96 24.98
CA ALA A 1 -1.04 -15.20 25.05
C ALA A 1 -0.46 -14.15 25.98
N LEU A 2 0.47 -14.56 26.85
CA LEU A 2 1.20 -13.65 27.72
C LEU A 2 2.40 -13.10 26.93
N CYS A 3 2.76 -11.84 27.10
CA CYS A 3 3.95 -11.26 26.47
C CYS A 3 5.00 -10.94 27.54
N VAL A 4 6.26 -11.24 27.25
CA VAL A 4 7.38 -11.01 28.14
C VAL A 4 8.42 -10.17 27.41
N VAL A 5 8.89 -9.10 28.04
CA VAL A 5 9.97 -8.26 27.52
C VAL A 5 11.30 -8.77 28.07
N GLN A 6 12.25 -9.04 27.18
CA GLN A 6 13.60 -9.48 27.50
C GLN A 6 14.62 -8.39 27.11
N TYR A 7 15.32 -7.83 28.11
CA TYR A 7 16.34 -6.81 27.92
C TYR A 7 17.74 -7.42 27.76
N PRO A 8 18.65 -6.80 26.98
CA PRO A 8 19.95 -7.37 26.68
C PRO A 8 20.98 -7.38 27.83
N LYS A 9 20.79 -6.55 28.86
CA LYS A 9 21.69 -6.43 30.03
C LYS A 9 21.05 -6.88 31.35
N ALA A 10 19.82 -7.39 31.31
CA ALA A 10 19.32 -8.10 32.48
C ALA A 10 20.22 -9.35 32.64
N PRO A 11 20.69 -9.70 33.85
CA PRO A 11 21.05 -11.09 34.09
C PRO A 11 19.86 -11.95 33.63
N ASP A 12 20.06 -13.20 33.22
CA ASP A 12 19.04 -14.13 32.69
C ASP A 12 17.82 -14.41 33.63
N ASP A 13 17.66 -13.54 34.63
CA ASP A 13 16.91 -13.64 35.86
C ASP A 13 15.87 -12.51 36.06
N VAL A 14 15.71 -11.53 35.15
CA VAL A 14 14.66 -10.49 35.29
C VAL A 14 13.78 -10.39 34.03
N LEU A 15 12.49 -10.70 34.19
CA LEU A 15 11.48 -10.68 33.13
C LEU A 15 10.37 -9.67 33.46
N ASP A 16 10.04 -8.79 32.51
CA ASP A 16 8.83 -7.96 32.60
C ASP A 16 7.68 -8.70 31.90
N VAL A 17 6.75 -9.20 32.70
CA VAL A 17 5.57 -9.93 32.25
C VAL A 17 4.42 -8.94 32.04
N HIS A 18 3.89 -8.90 30.82
CA HIS A 18 2.73 -8.12 30.44
C HIS A 18 1.54 -9.03 30.13
N SER A 19 0.45 -8.82 30.86
CA SER A 19 -0.86 -9.43 30.54
C SER A 19 -1.50 -8.76 29.31
N LYS A 20 -2.51 -9.42 28.70
CA LYS A 20 -3.26 -8.84 27.57
C LYS A 20 -3.91 -7.50 27.95
N ASP A 21 -4.29 -7.34 29.21
CA ASP A 21 -4.95 -6.15 29.76
C ASP A 21 -3.96 -5.05 30.18
N GLY A 22 -2.69 -5.13 29.73
CA GLY A 22 -1.68 -4.10 29.94
C GLY A 22 -1.01 -4.09 31.32
N ARG A 23 -1.42 -4.93 32.27
CA ARG A 23 -0.78 -5.01 33.59
C ARG A 23 0.64 -5.57 33.47
N ARG A 24 1.61 -4.81 33.96
CA ARG A 24 3.03 -5.18 34.08
C ARG A 24 3.30 -5.83 35.44
N ARG A 25 4.03 -6.95 35.45
CA ARG A 25 4.63 -7.57 36.64
C ARG A 25 6.09 -7.84 36.37
N ARG A 26 6.97 -7.32 37.20
CA ARG A 26 8.40 -7.64 37.16
C ARG A 26 8.61 -8.93 37.94
N VAL A 27 9.18 -9.95 37.31
CA VAL A 27 9.45 -11.24 37.94
C VAL A 27 10.97 -11.45 37.94
N GLU A 28 11.52 -11.58 39.15
CA GLU A 28 12.89 -12.06 39.36
C GLU A 28 12.84 -13.60 39.40
N LYS A 29 13.73 -14.25 38.66
CA LYS A 29 13.77 -15.70 38.49
C LYS A 29 14.45 -16.35 39.70
N GLU A 30 13.87 -16.19 40.89
CA GLU A 30 14.25 -17.00 42.05
C GLU A 30 13.04 -17.79 42.57
N LYS A 31 13.07 -19.10 42.32
CA LYS A 31 12.23 -20.15 42.91
C LYS A 31 10.71 -19.97 42.77
N GLU A 32 10.18 -20.27 41.59
CA GLU A 32 8.89 -20.96 41.49
C GLU A 32 9.10 -22.36 40.90
N GLU A 33 9.02 -23.36 41.79
CA GLU A 33 8.92 -24.77 41.45
C GLU A 33 7.66 -25.02 40.61
N ALA A 34 7.72 -24.82 39.29
CA ALA A 34 6.70 -25.32 38.36
C ALA A 34 7.17 -25.46 36.90
N VAL A 35 8.49 -25.48 36.62
CA VAL A 35 9.03 -25.84 35.29
C VAL A 35 10.10 -26.95 35.42
N LYS A 36 9.84 -27.94 36.29
CA LYS A 36 10.54 -29.24 36.22
C LYS A 36 9.77 -30.15 35.27
N ALA A 37 10.11 -30.05 33.99
CA ALA A 37 9.94 -31.12 33.01
C ALA A 37 10.96 -30.96 31.89
N THR A 38 12.23 -30.83 32.24
CA THR A 38 13.37 -30.94 31.33
C THR A 38 14.48 -31.76 31.98
N GLU A 39 14.16 -32.99 32.37
CA GLU A 39 15.11 -34.09 32.38
C GLU A 39 14.57 -35.19 31.47
N GLY A 40 15.24 -35.35 30.34
CA GLY A 40 14.87 -36.32 29.32
C GLY A 40 15.41 -35.89 27.98
N LEU A 41 16.74 -35.87 27.86
CA LEU A 41 17.51 -36.08 26.62
C LEU A 41 19.01 -36.01 26.96
N ASN A 42 19.49 -37.03 27.67
CA ASN A 42 20.88 -37.44 27.52
C ASN A 42 21.01 -38.08 26.13
N GLY A 43 21.68 -37.37 25.22
CA GLY A 43 21.94 -37.79 23.86
C GLY A 43 23.21 -37.13 23.36
N ASP A 44 24.31 -37.82 23.60
CA ASP A 44 25.68 -37.54 23.20
C ASP A 44 25.80 -37.08 21.72
N SER A 45 26.51 -35.99 21.46
CA SER A 45 27.48 -35.93 20.36
C SER A 45 28.24 -34.59 20.35
N THR A 46 29.51 -34.72 20.69
CA THR A 46 30.60 -33.78 20.44
C THR A 46 30.63 -33.27 18.99
N LYS A 47 30.29 -32.00 18.76
CA LYS A 47 30.84 -31.19 17.65
C LYS A 47 31.13 -29.77 18.12
N LYS A 48 32.39 -29.53 18.51
CA LYS A 48 32.97 -28.18 18.64
C LYS A 48 32.89 -27.48 17.29
N LYS A 49 31.91 -26.59 17.10
CA LYS A 49 31.90 -25.62 16.00
C LYS A 49 32.58 -24.34 16.52
N LYS A 50 33.71 -23.98 15.90
CA LYS A 50 34.40 -22.69 16.11
C LYS A 50 33.38 -21.56 15.95
N ILE A 51 33.08 -20.86 17.04
CA ILE A 51 32.35 -19.59 17.01
C ILE A 51 33.39 -18.54 16.60
N GLY A 52 33.29 -18.07 15.36
CA GLY A 52 33.91 -16.81 14.97
C GLY A 52 33.21 -15.70 15.73
N SER A 53 34.00 -14.90 16.45
CA SER A 53 33.57 -13.70 17.16
C SER A 53 32.92 -12.71 16.20
N THR A 54 31.59 -12.73 16.13
CA THR A 54 30.78 -11.60 15.70
C THR A 54 30.10 -11.10 16.97
N ALA A 55 30.38 -9.85 17.35
CA ALA A 55 29.76 -9.23 18.51
C ALA A 55 28.24 -9.24 18.30
N THR A 56 27.53 -10.08 19.06
CA THR A 56 26.06 -10.14 19.02
C THR A 56 25.53 -8.80 19.46
N MET A 57 24.91 -8.03 18.54
CA MET A 57 24.21 -6.80 18.90
C MET A 57 23.14 -7.12 19.95
N MET A 58 23.33 -6.51 21.12
CA MET A 58 22.45 -6.60 22.28
C MET A 58 21.10 -5.90 21.98
N THR A 59 20.07 -6.67 21.60
CA THR A 59 18.74 -6.13 21.22
C THR A 59 17.67 -6.55 22.21
N THR A 60 16.73 -5.64 22.51
CA THR A 60 15.53 -5.93 23.33
C THR A 60 14.55 -6.78 22.51
N LYS A 61 13.99 -7.82 23.12
CA LYS A 61 13.07 -8.76 22.47
C LYS A 61 11.71 -8.82 23.17
N ILE A 62 10.67 -9.11 22.38
CA ILE A 62 9.38 -9.54 22.90
C ILE A 62 9.24 -11.03 22.69
N VAL A 63 8.92 -11.73 23.77
CA VAL A 63 8.67 -13.18 23.79
C VAL A 63 7.20 -13.41 24.09
N THR A 64 6.54 -14.20 23.27
CA THR A 64 5.17 -14.66 23.51
C THR A 64 5.19 -16.03 24.16
N VAL A 65 4.35 -16.18 25.19
CA VAL A 65 4.25 -17.39 26.01
C VAL A 65 2.83 -17.94 25.92
N GLU A 66 2.75 -19.26 25.73
CA GLU A 66 1.50 -20.01 25.71
C GLU A 66 0.91 -20.17 27.13
N PRO A 67 -0.39 -20.51 27.24
CA PRO A 67 -1.01 -20.74 28.56
C PRO A 67 -0.34 -21.84 29.39
N ASN A 68 0.31 -22.79 28.74
CA ASN A 68 1.10 -23.87 29.36
C ASN A 68 2.47 -23.40 29.87
N GLY A 69 2.82 -22.12 29.74
CA GLY A 69 4.10 -21.54 30.18
C GLY A 69 5.25 -21.73 29.19
N PHE A 70 5.06 -22.42 28.06
CA PHE A 70 6.11 -22.59 27.07
C PHE A 70 6.27 -21.35 26.18
N LYS A 71 7.53 -21.05 25.89
CA LYS A 71 7.91 -20.05 24.89
C LYS A 71 7.41 -20.50 23.52
N HIS A 72 6.62 -19.65 22.88
CA HIS A 72 6.05 -19.96 21.57
C HIS A 72 6.75 -19.18 20.45
N ARG A 73 6.93 -17.85 20.60
CA ARG A 73 7.59 -17.01 19.57
C ARG A 73 8.37 -15.87 20.19
N GLU A 74 9.34 -15.35 19.45
CA GLU A 74 10.02 -14.10 19.78
C GLU A 74 10.22 -13.22 18.55
N PHE A 75 10.37 -11.92 18.77
CA PHE A 75 10.90 -10.99 17.77
C PHE A 75 11.69 -9.87 18.45
N SER A 76 12.66 -9.30 17.72
CA SER A 76 13.46 -8.18 18.21
C SER A 76 12.74 -6.86 17.95
N LEU A 77 12.75 -5.99 18.96
CA LEU A 77 12.29 -4.62 18.80
C LEU A 77 13.31 -3.80 18.02
N ARG A 78 12.80 -2.80 17.32
CA ARG A 78 13.58 -1.87 16.50
C ARG A 78 13.45 -0.47 17.08
N ASN A 79 14.51 0.32 16.92
CA ASN A 79 14.59 1.70 17.40
C ASN A 79 14.38 1.79 18.93
N VAL A 80 14.94 0.82 19.64
CA VAL A 80 14.95 0.75 21.12
C VAL A 80 16.40 0.69 21.58
N ALA A 81 16.83 1.75 22.27
CA ALA A 81 18.13 1.81 22.90
C ALA A 81 18.17 0.90 24.14
N VAL A 82 19.36 0.50 24.55
CA VAL A 82 19.57 -0.34 25.74
C VAL A 82 19.10 0.35 27.03
N THR A 83 19.08 1.69 27.05
CA THR A 83 18.63 2.52 28.17
C THR A 83 17.11 2.71 28.21
N ASP A 84 16.40 2.33 27.16
CA ASP A 84 14.97 2.53 27.08
C ASP A 84 14.21 1.52 27.93
N THR A 85 13.10 1.98 28.53
CA THR A 85 12.21 1.13 29.32
C THR A 85 10.87 1.00 28.63
N ILE A 86 10.36 -0.24 28.53
CA ILE A 86 9.00 -0.49 28.05
C ILE A 86 8.05 -0.38 29.24
N THR A 87 7.17 0.61 29.23
CA THR A 87 6.25 0.86 30.35
C THR A 87 4.89 0.21 30.12
N THR A 88 4.40 0.22 28.88
CA THR A 88 3.10 -0.34 28.50
C THR A 88 3.22 -1.23 27.27
N LEU A 89 2.54 -2.38 27.31
CA LEU A 89 2.31 -3.28 26.17
C LEU A 89 0.84 -3.69 26.19
N THR A 90 0.09 -3.36 25.15
CA THR A 90 -1.34 -3.67 25.08
C THR A 90 -1.75 -4.11 23.68
N TRP A 91 -2.78 -4.95 23.61
CA TRP A 91 -3.31 -5.52 22.38
C TRP A 91 -4.71 -5.00 22.11
N ASN A 92 -5.02 -4.80 20.84
CA ASN A 92 -6.40 -4.56 20.45
C ASN A 92 -7.24 -5.85 20.57
N VAL A 93 -8.57 -5.71 20.45
CA VAL A 93 -9.51 -6.82 20.65
C VAL A 93 -9.22 -8.01 19.72
N PRO A 94 -9.06 -7.84 18.39
CA PRO A 94 -8.71 -8.92 17.46
C PRO A 94 -7.32 -9.52 17.70
N GLY A 95 -6.40 -8.79 18.33
CA GLY A 95 -5.03 -9.22 18.59
C GLY A 95 -4.13 -9.23 17.34
N ASP A 96 -4.47 -8.41 16.35
CA ASP A 96 -3.64 -8.14 15.16
C ASP A 96 -2.73 -6.93 15.37
N LEU A 97 -3.15 -5.94 16.16
CA LEU A 97 -2.38 -4.75 16.53
C LEU A 97 -1.93 -4.79 18.00
N MET A 98 -0.67 -4.41 18.21
CA MET A 98 -0.06 -4.27 19.53
C MET A 98 0.55 -2.86 19.65
N ALA A 99 0.24 -2.17 20.74
CA ALA A 99 0.83 -0.88 21.08
C ALA A 99 1.90 -1.05 22.17
N LEU A 100 3.04 -0.40 21.99
CA LEU A 100 4.13 -0.34 22.96
C LEU A 100 4.41 1.11 23.33
N VAL A 101 4.56 1.37 24.63
CA VAL A 101 5.08 2.64 25.15
C VAL A 101 6.51 2.44 25.59
N ILE A 102 7.41 3.23 25.01
CA ILE A 102 8.84 3.19 25.26
C ILE A 102 9.24 4.54 25.81
N GLU A 103 9.77 4.54 27.03
CA GLU A 103 10.26 5.74 27.71
C GLU A 103 11.79 5.73 27.72
N SER A 104 12.37 6.78 27.15
CA SER A 104 13.80 7.01 27.19
C SER A 104 14.14 7.99 28.30
N TRP A 105 14.97 7.54 29.23
CA TRP A 105 15.40 8.30 30.40
C TRP A 105 16.72 9.04 30.14
N ASP A 106 16.90 9.58 28.94
CA ASP A 106 18.01 10.49 28.65
C ASP A 106 17.69 11.88 29.21
N PRO A 107 18.47 12.40 30.18
CA PRO A 107 18.23 13.72 30.79
C PRO A 107 18.36 14.91 29.82
N HIS A 108 18.94 14.72 28.64
CA HIS A 108 19.04 15.77 27.61
C HIS A 108 17.95 15.71 26.56
N VAL A 109 17.29 14.56 26.38
CA VAL A 109 16.26 14.33 25.36
C VAL A 109 15.23 13.33 25.91
N ALA A 110 14.46 13.71 26.93
CA ALA A 110 13.37 12.86 27.41
C ALA A 110 12.29 12.72 26.30
N HIS A 111 12.16 11.52 25.76
CA HIS A 111 11.19 11.24 24.71
C HIS A 111 10.40 9.97 25.04
N CYS A 112 9.09 10.08 24.86
CA CYS A 112 8.18 8.95 24.91
C CYS A 112 7.88 8.55 23.46
N ARG A 113 8.11 7.30 23.11
CA ARG A 113 7.70 6.72 21.82
C ARG A 113 6.53 5.78 22.03
N VAL A 114 5.53 5.91 21.16
CA VAL A 114 4.44 4.95 21.06
C VAL A 114 4.57 4.24 19.72
N GLN A 115 4.83 2.93 19.74
CA GLN A 115 4.98 2.12 18.55
C GLN A 115 3.78 1.21 18.34
N ILE A 116 3.29 1.12 17.11
CA ILE A 116 2.19 0.26 16.71
C ILE A 116 2.73 -0.87 15.83
N TRP A 117 2.60 -2.09 16.33
CA TRP A 117 3.09 -3.30 15.69
C TRP A 117 1.92 -4.14 15.18
N HIS A 118 2.06 -4.66 13.96
CA HIS A 118 1.09 -5.55 13.33
C HIS A 118 1.71 -6.91 13.07
N ARG A 119 0.95 -7.99 13.27
CA ARG A 119 1.43 -9.36 13.01
C ARG A 119 0.66 -10.01 11.87
N MET A 120 1.37 -10.39 10.80
CA MET A 120 0.84 -11.16 9.67
C MET A 120 1.91 -12.09 9.09
N ASN A 121 1.53 -13.25 8.54
CA ASN A 121 2.47 -14.23 7.99
C ASN A 121 3.66 -14.55 8.89
N TYR A 122 3.40 -14.65 10.20
CA TYR A 122 4.42 -14.89 11.24
C TYR A 122 5.51 -13.80 11.34
N HIS A 123 5.35 -12.68 10.64
CA HIS A 123 6.24 -11.53 10.70
C HIS A 123 5.60 -10.38 11.49
N TRP A 124 6.45 -9.58 12.13
CA TRP A 124 6.06 -8.44 12.94
C TRP A 124 6.47 -7.15 12.24
N TYR A 125 5.46 -6.39 11.83
CA TYR A 125 5.62 -5.13 11.13
C TYR A 125 5.50 -3.95 12.10
N LEU A 126 6.48 -3.06 12.13
CA LEU A 126 6.31 -1.77 12.81
C LEU A 126 5.59 -0.83 11.85
N LYS A 127 4.30 -0.59 12.07
CA LYS A 127 3.43 0.13 11.13
C LYS A 127 3.34 1.62 11.39
N TYR A 128 3.55 2.04 12.63
CA TYR A 128 3.44 3.45 12.99
C TYR A 128 4.25 3.74 14.26
N GLU A 129 4.80 4.94 14.37
CA GLU A 129 5.50 5.41 15.57
C GLU A 129 5.15 6.88 15.84
N ILE A 130 4.77 7.18 17.08
CA ILE A 130 4.54 8.54 17.55
C ILE A 130 5.69 8.93 18.47
N ARG A 131 6.31 10.08 18.22
CA ARG A 131 7.39 10.63 19.04
C ARG A 131 6.92 11.83 19.83
N LEU A 132 6.63 11.64 21.11
CA LEU A 132 6.19 12.69 22.01
C LEU A 132 7.41 13.33 22.68
N ARG A 133 7.90 14.44 22.13
CA ARG A 133 8.91 15.29 22.77
C ARG A 133 8.28 15.93 24.01
N SER A 134 8.94 15.89 25.18
CA SER A 134 8.41 16.64 26.33
C SER A 134 9.47 17.00 27.36
N SER A 135 9.28 18.18 27.95
CA SER A 135 9.89 18.67 29.19
C SER A 135 9.23 18.11 30.47
N ILE A 136 8.16 17.30 30.34
CA ILE A 136 7.37 16.78 31.45
C ILE A 136 7.65 15.28 31.63
N PHE A 137 8.09 14.90 32.84
CA PHE A 137 8.21 13.51 33.29
C PHE A 137 6.83 12.92 33.64
N ALA A 138 5.98 12.73 32.64
CA ALA A 138 4.72 11.99 32.79
C ALA A 138 4.76 10.73 31.92
N PRO A 139 4.57 9.53 32.51
CA PRO A 139 4.50 8.30 31.74
C PRO A 139 3.27 8.29 30.85
N ALA A 140 3.38 7.65 29.69
CA ALA A 140 2.26 7.50 28.78
C ALA A 140 1.54 6.17 29.00
N LEU A 141 0.21 6.20 28.90
CA LEU A 141 -0.65 5.03 28.96
C LEU A 141 -1.39 4.86 27.64
N CYS A 142 -1.45 3.63 27.15
CA CYS A 142 -2.17 3.25 25.94
C CYS A 142 -3.31 2.28 26.29
N LEU A 143 -4.52 2.57 25.79
CA LEU A 143 -5.72 1.75 25.96
C LEU A 143 -6.43 1.60 24.61
N TRP A 144 -6.78 0.38 24.22
CA TRP A 144 -7.59 0.15 23.02
C TRP A 144 -9.07 0.28 23.35
N ASP A 145 -9.85 0.90 22.47
CA ASP A 145 -11.31 0.93 22.55
C ASP A 145 -11.87 -0.48 22.25
N GLU A 146 -12.76 -0.97 23.13
CA GLU A 146 -13.33 -2.31 23.04
C GLU A 146 -14.40 -2.43 21.95
N ASP A 147 -15.17 -1.35 21.73
CA ASP A 147 -16.23 -1.28 20.73
C ASP A 147 -15.66 -0.94 19.34
N ARG A 148 -14.58 -0.16 19.30
CA ARG A 148 -13.87 0.26 18.10
C ARG A 148 -12.46 -0.33 18.08
N PRO A 149 -12.26 -1.58 17.62
CA PRO A 149 -11.01 -2.35 17.80
C PRO A 149 -9.75 -1.78 17.12
N ARG A 150 -9.87 -0.69 16.35
CA ARG A 150 -8.75 0.04 15.73
C ARG A 150 -8.63 1.47 16.25
N THR A 151 -9.24 1.78 17.39
CA THR A 151 -9.10 3.07 18.07
C THR A 151 -8.22 2.89 19.31
N LEU A 152 -7.16 3.69 19.40
CA LEU A 152 -6.25 3.73 20.54
C LEU A 152 -6.41 5.05 21.27
N ILE A 153 -6.60 4.99 22.58
CA ILE A 153 -6.61 6.12 23.48
C ILE A 153 -5.22 6.20 24.13
N LEU A 154 -4.56 7.33 23.93
CA LEU A 154 -3.25 7.64 24.49
C LEU A 154 -3.42 8.74 25.54
N VAL A 155 -3.06 8.45 26.78
CA VAL A 155 -3.14 9.38 27.91
C VAL A 155 -1.73 9.69 28.38
N ARG A 156 -1.38 10.97 28.48
CA ARG A 156 -0.11 11.43 29.04
C ARG A 156 -0.27 12.75 29.78
N GLY A 157 0.03 12.77 31.07
CA GLY A 157 -0.15 13.97 31.90
C GLY A 157 -1.62 14.42 31.90
N ARG A 158 -1.91 15.59 31.29
CA ARG A 158 -3.28 16.13 31.12
C ARG A 158 -3.81 15.99 29.68
N GLU A 159 -3.03 15.41 28.80
CA GLU A 159 -3.35 15.26 27.39
C GLU A 159 -3.97 13.90 27.13
N ILE A 160 -5.07 13.89 26.36
CA ILE A 160 -5.73 12.67 25.88
C ILE A 160 -5.79 12.77 24.36
N ARG A 161 -5.17 11.81 23.67
CA ARG A 161 -5.24 11.67 22.21
C ARG A 161 -6.05 10.43 21.85
N THR A 162 -6.92 10.57 20.85
CA THR A 162 -7.65 9.45 20.26
C THR A 162 -7.12 9.22 18.85
N LEU A 163 -6.54 8.04 18.62
CA LEU A 163 -5.94 7.65 17.35
C LEU A 163 -6.82 6.60 16.70
N ARG A 164 -7.37 6.89 15.52
CA ARG A 164 -8.18 5.95 14.74
C ARG A 164 -7.35 5.40 13.59
N PHE A 165 -7.14 4.09 13.57
CA PHE A 165 -6.36 3.43 12.52
C PHE A 165 -7.28 2.82 11.45
N SER A 166 -6.91 3.00 10.19
CA SER A 166 -7.49 2.33 9.04
C SER A 166 -6.40 1.66 8.23
N TRP A 167 -6.72 0.55 7.57
CA TRP A 167 -5.80 -0.12 6.66
C TRP A 167 -5.86 0.56 5.29
N GLU A 168 -4.68 0.84 4.75
CA GLU A 168 -4.48 1.38 3.42
C GLU A 168 -3.44 0.53 2.69
N VAL A 169 -3.65 0.33 1.40
CA VAL A 169 -2.65 -0.29 0.53
C VAL A 169 -1.92 0.82 -0.20
N ASN A 170 -0.63 0.99 0.09
CA ASN A 170 0.18 2.01 -0.58
C ASN A 170 0.50 1.54 -2.00
N LEU A 171 -0.27 2.08 -2.94
CA LEU A 171 -0.12 1.92 -4.37
C LEU A 171 0.01 3.29 -5.01
N PRO A 172 0.85 3.45 -6.06
CA PRO A 172 0.83 4.63 -6.89
C PRO A 172 -0.59 4.93 -7.38
N PRO A 173 -0.99 6.21 -7.50
CA PRO A 173 -2.23 6.56 -8.17
C PRO A 173 -2.32 5.86 -9.53
N PRO A 174 -3.49 5.29 -9.88
CA PRO A 174 -3.64 4.57 -11.14
C PRO A 174 -3.35 5.50 -12.32
N VAL A 175 -2.58 4.99 -13.29
CA VAL A 175 -2.44 5.67 -14.57
C VAL A 175 -3.60 5.29 -15.45
N TYR A 176 -4.41 6.30 -15.70
CA TYR A 176 -5.58 6.19 -16.53
C TYR A 176 -5.24 6.32 -17.99
N VAL A 177 -5.05 5.19 -18.64
CA VAL A 177 -4.62 5.19 -20.04
C VAL A 177 -5.82 5.40 -20.97
N THR A 178 -5.68 6.32 -21.93
CA THR A 178 -6.47 6.31 -23.16
C THR A 178 -5.93 5.23 -24.09
N ALA A 179 -6.80 4.45 -24.73
CA ALA A 179 -6.42 3.29 -25.53
C ALA A 179 -5.37 3.58 -26.63
N PRO A 180 -4.55 2.58 -27.01
CA PRO A 180 -4.42 1.25 -26.40
C PRO A 180 -3.73 1.29 -25.03
N LEU A 181 -4.09 0.37 -24.13
CA LEU A 181 -3.40 0.18 -22.85
C LEU A 181 -1.91 -0.14 -23.15
N PRO A 182 -0.94 0.74 -22.82
CA PRO A 182 0.47 0.46 -23.04
C PRO A 182 0.85 -0.80 -22.28
N ALA A 183 1.86 -1.50 -22.79
CA ALA A 183 2.43 -2.64 -22.10
C ALA A 183 2.72 -2.27 -20.63
N PRO A 184 2.39 -3.15 -19.66
CA PRO A 184 2.54 -2.84 -18.24
C PRO A 184 3.94 -2.30 -17.97
N ARG A 185 4.05 -1.10 -17.40
CA ARG A 185 5.33 -0.55 -16.95
C ARG A 185 5.76 -1.29 -15.70
N HIS A 186 7.06 -1.32 -15.45
CA HIS A 186 7.61 -1.97 -14.27
C HIS A 186 7.13 -1.38 -12.95
N ASP A 187 6.78 -0.09 -12.96
CA ASP A 187 6.36 0.64 -11.77
C ASP A 187 4.83 0.51 -11.56
N ASP A 188 4.10 0.03 -12.57
CA ASP A 188 2.66 -0.17 -12.49
C ASP A 188 2.33 -1.24 -11.45
N ALA A 189 1.37 -0.91 -10.56
CA ALA A 189 0.95 -1.76 -9.46
C ALA A 189 2.10 -2.17 -8.51
N THR A 190 3.05 -1.27 -8.26
CA THR A 190 4.07 -1.46 -7.22
C THR A 190 3.49 -1.22 -5.84
N VAL A 191 3.53 -2.24 -4.98
CA VAL A 191 3.04 -2.14 -3.61
C VAL A 191 4.19 -1.83 -2.65
N TYR A 192 3.91 -0.88 -1.76
CA TYR A 192 4.84 -0.44 -0.73
C TYR A 192 4.35 -0.82 0.67
N VAL A 193 5.18 -1.54 1.42
CA VAL A 193 4.84 -1.99 2.78
C VAL A 193 5.82 -1.38 3.77
N VAL A 194 5.30 -0.55 4.67
CA VAL A 194 6.05 0.02 5.79
C VAL A 194 6.39 -1.06 6.81
N ASP A 195 7.66 -1.09 7.22
CA ASP A 195 8.19 -1.92 8.29
C ASP A 195 9.24 -1.19 9.14
N GLY A 196 8.81 -0.23 9.95
CA GLY A 196 9.67 0.62 10.77
C GLY A 196 10.42 1.63 9.90
N SER A 197 11.74 1.65 10.00
CA SER A 197 12.64 2.43 9.13
C SER A 197 12.91 1.74 7.78
N ARG A 198 12.20 0.64 7.47
CA ARG A 198 12.35 -0.10 6.21
C ARG A 198 11.11 0.04 5.36
N LEU A 199 11.31 0.26 4.07
CA LEU A 199 10.27 0.25 3.06
C LEU A 199 10.43 -0.99 2.19
N HIS A 200 9.48 -1.91 2.23
CA HIS A 200 9.46 -3.08 1.35
C HIS A 200 8.73 -2.74 0.05
N ILE A 201 9.32 -3.12 -1.07
CA ILE A 201 8.87 -2.75 -2.41
C ILE A 201 8.61 -4.02 -3.21
N THR A 202 7.41 -4.15 -3.79
CA THR A 202 7.06 -5.30 -4.64
C THR A 202 6.28 -4.85 -5.89
N PRO A 203 6.92 -4.80 -7.07
CA PRO A 203 6.24 -4.51 -8.33
C PRO A 203 5.46 -5.75 -8.82
N PHE A 204 4.15 -5.79 -8.58
CA PHE A 204 3.33 -6.96 -8.94
C PHE A 204 3.18 -7.16 -10.45
N SER A 205 3.42 -6.13 -11.25
CA SER A 205 3.55 -6.23 -12.71
C SER A 205 4.75 -7.09 -13.16
N VAL A 206 5.76 -7.24 -12.30
CA VAL A 206 6.96 -8.06 -12.57
C VAL A 206 6.82 -9.43 -11.90
N ALA A 207 6.50 -9.45 -10.61
CA ALA A 207 6.30 -10.70 -9.88
C ALA A 207 5.51 -10.50 -8.57
N VAL A 208 4.61 -11.45 -8.30
CA VAL A 208 3.81 -11.50 -7.08
C VAL A 208 4.59 -12.22 -5.98
N VAL A 209 5.48 -11.48 -5.31
CA VAL A 209 6.28 -12.00 -4.18
C VAL A 209 5.39 -12.12 -2.93
N PRO A 210 5.30 -13.29 -2.28
CA PRO A 210 4.42 -13.46 -1.12
C PRO A 210 5.03 -12.81 0.14
N PRO A 211 4.25 -12.12 0.99
CA PRO A 211 4.73 -11.62 2.27
C PRO A 211 5.14 -12.76 3.21
N PRO A 212 6.17 -12.61 4.07
CA PRO A 212 6.88 -11.37 4.35
C PRO A 212 8.02 -11.03 3.38
N MET A 213 8.27 -11.88 2.37
CA MET A 213 9.25 -11.56 1.34
C MET A 213 8.77 -10.37 0.50
N HIS A 214 9.73 -9.68 -0.09
CA HIS A 214 9.53 -8.52 -0.96
C HIS A 214 10.55 -8.55 -2.09
N ALA A 215 10.28 -7.83 -3.18
CA ALA A 215 11.19 -7.82 -4.34
C ALA A 215 12.53 -7.17 -4.00
N THR A 216 12.47 -6.02 -3.35
CA THR A 216 13.60 -5.24 -2.82
C THR A 216 13.08 -4.32 -1.70
N GLY A 217 13.95 -3.66 -0.97
CA GLY A 217 13.56 -2.71 0.05
C GLY A 217 14.62 -1.65 0.27
N ALA A 218 14.18 -0.51 0.80
CA ALA A 218 15.04 0.59 1.22
C ALA A 218 15.12 0.60 2.75
N GLU A 219 16.34 0.61 3.30
CA GLU A 219 16.58 0.87 4.72
C GLU A 219 16.97 2.33 4.90
N LEU A 220 16.06 3.10 5.50
CA LEU A 220 16.13 4.56 5.50
C LEU A 220 17.21 5.16 6.42
N GLY A 221 17.84 4.32 7.26
CA GLY A 221 18.79 4.75 8.28
C GLY A 221 18.14 5.61 9.39
N GLY A 222 18.87 5.80 10.48
CA GLY A 222 18.43 6.56 11.66
C GLY A 222 17.27 5.91 12.44
N ASP A 223 16.78 6.62 13.48
CA ASP A 223 15.95 6.01 14.51
C ASP A 223 14.45 6.09 14.25
N GLY A 224 13.97 6.93 13.32
CA GLY A 224 12.53 7.12 13.03
C GLY A 224 11.90 5.98 12.23
N ALA A 225 10.63 5.65 12.52
CA ALA A 225 9.84 4.79 11.66
C ALA A 225 9.11 5.61 10.58
N ILE A 226 8.82 5.01 9.42
CA ILE A 226 8.01 5.66 8.39
C ILE A 226 6.60 5.85 8.91
N VAL A 227 6.09 7.08 8.83
CA VAL A 227 4.73 7.47 9.26
C VAL A 227 3.89 8.05 8.13
N GLY A 228 4.50 8.39 7.00
CA GLY A 228 3.80 8.84 5.79
C GLY A 228 4.54 8.42 4.52
N LEU A 229 3.78 8.07 3.50
CA LEU A 229 4.27 7.76 2.16
C LEU A 229 3.44 8.53 1.14
N ALA A 230 4.11 9.29 0.28
CA ALA A 230 3.51 9.86 -0.92
C ALA A 230 4.12 9.19 -2.14
N LEU A 231 3.26 8.80 -3.08
CA LEU A 231 3.62 8.02 -4.25
C LEU A 231 3.27 8.80 -5.52
N ALA A 232 4.21 8.88 -6.46
CA ALA A 232 3.98 9.54 -7.74
C ALA A 232 3.17 8.66 -8.69
N SER A 233 2.37 9.28 -9.55
CA SER A 233 1.72 8.57 -10.66
C SER A 233 2.77 8.12 -11.69
N SER A 234 2.64 6.92 -12.27
CA SER A 234 3.54 6.49 -13.35
C SER A 234 3.33 7.30 -14.64
N ALA A 235 2.24 8.09 -14.74
CA ALA A 235 1.88 8.96 -15.86
C ALA A 235 2.77 10.20 -16.00
N ASP A 236 3.53 10.55 -14.95
CA ASP A 236 4.38 11.75 -14.87
C ASP A 236 5.65 11.64 -15.75
N GLY A 237 5.49 11.24 -17.02
CA GLY A 237 6.44 11.49 -18.10
C GLY A 237 7.24 10.28 -18.57
N ASP A 238 7.03 9.93 -19.85
CA ASP A 238 8.01 9.27 -20.73
C ASP A 238 9.14 10.24 -21.18
N MET A 239 9.10 11.50 -20.73
CA MET A 239 10.13 12.50 -21.02
C MET A 239 11.42 12.35 -20.16
N ALA A 240 11.48 11.32 -19.30
CA ALA A 240 12.39 11.20 -18.16
C ALA A 240 13.78 10.59 -18.46
N GLN A 241 14.31 10.70 -19.69
CA GLN A 241 15.68 10.21 -19.93
C GLN A 241 16.78 11.14 -19.36
N HIS A 242 16.44 12.40 -19.05
CA HIS A 242 17.45 13.42 -18.71
C HIS A 242 17.26 14.12 -17.35
N PHE A 243 16.15 13.90 -16.64
CA PHE A 243 15.79 14.63 -15.42
C PHE A 243 15.58 13.70 -14.22
N PRO A 244 15.79 14.18 -12.98
CA PRO A 244 15.47 13.40 -11.80
C PRO A 244 13.95 13.25 -11.67
N LYS A 245 13.46 12.01 -11.65
CA LYS A 245 12.04 11.68 -11.45
C LYS A 245 11.85 11.18 -10.03
N VAL A 246 10.90 11.76 -9.29
CA VAL A 246 10.56 11.28 -7.94
C VAL A 246 9.43 10.27 -8.06
N GLU A 247 9.62 9.11 -7.44
CA GLU A 247 8.65 8.02 -7.41
C GLU A 247 8.01 7.89 -6.02
N ILE A 248 8.80 8.13 -4.96
CA ILE A 248 8.38 7.92 -3.57
C ILE A 248 8.92 9.06 -2.71
N VAL A 249 8.09 9.57 -1.82
CA VAL A 249 8.50 10.44 -0.71
C VAL A 249 8.11 9.76 0.60
N ALA A 250 9.09 9.43 1.44
CA ALA A 250 8.86 8.81 2.73
C ALA A 250 9.14 9.80 3.87
N LEU A 251 8.19 9.95 4.77
CA LEU A 251 8.29 10.77 5.97
C LEU A 251 8.50 9.86 7.18
N ALA A 252 9.62 10.07 7.89
CA ALA A 252 9.93 9.40 9.13
C ALA A 252 9.42 10.18 10.36
N SER A 253 9.13 9.46 11.43
CA SER A 253 8.62 9.99 12.70
C SER A 253 9.58 10.95 13.41
N ASP A 254 10.85 11.00 13.00
CA ASP A 254 11.86 11.93 13.50
C ASP A 254 11.93 13.24 12.72
N GLY A 255 11.18 13.37 11.61
CA GLY A 255 11.09 14.57 10.78
C GLY A 255 11.86 14.50 9.46
N ARG A 256 12.65 13.44 9.24
CA ARG A 256 13.34 13.25 7.96
C ARG A 256 12.35 12.88 6.88
N MET A 257 12.35 13.64 5.80
CA MET A 257 11.61 13.40 4.58
C MET A 257 12.58 13.01 3.48
N MET A 258 12.42 11.83 2.92
CA MET A 258 13.38 11.19 2.03
C MET A 258 12.76 10.91 0.69
N LEU A 259 13.45 11.30 -0.37
CA LEU A 259 12.96 11.21 -1.74
C LEU A 259 13.68 10.07 -2.46
N PHE A 260 12.90 9.24 -3.17
CA PHE A 260 13.39 8.14 -3.98
C PHE A 260 12.83 8.21 -5.39
N GLY A 261 13.63 7.77 -6.36
CA GLY A 261 13.20 7.68 -7.76
C GLY A 261 14.37 7.43 -8.69
N ARG A 262 14.42 8.11 -9.84
CA ARG A 262 15.47 7.91 -10.86
C ARG A 262 16.28 9.19 -11.03
N ASN A 263 17.61 9.08 -11.08
CA ASN A 263 18.50 10.20 -11.37
C ASN A 263 19.53 9.84 -12.45
N PRO A 264 19.28 10.17 -13.73
CA PRO A 264 20.14 9.76 -14.85
C PRO A 264 21.51 10.46 -14.89
N ARG A 265 21.72 11.56 -14.17
CA ARG A 265 22.98 12.37 -14.19
C ARG A 265 23.72 12.39 -12.84
N GLY A 266 23.32 11.53 -11.90
CA GLY A 266 23.20 11.92 -10.49
C GLY A 266 24.45 12.22 -9.65
N HIS A 267 24.32 13.28 -8.85
CA HIS A 267 24.93 13.42 -7.53
C HIS A 267 24.56 12.21 -6.64
N VAL A 268 25.53 11.68 -5.90
CA VAL A 268 25.29 10.60 -4.92
C VAL A 268 25.11 11.26 -3.55
N PRO A 269 23.91 11.20 -2.95
CA PRO A 269 23.72 11.73 -1.60
C PRO A 269 24.67 11.07 -0.60
N SER A 270 25.10 11.81 0.41
CA SER A 270 26.00 11.32 1.46
C SER A 270 25.34 10.37 2.46
N ASP A 271 24.00 10.29 2.48
CA ASP A 271 23.26 9.49 3.45
C ASP A 271 23.38 7.98 3.14
N PRO A 272 23.67 7.13 4.13
CA PRO A 272 23.86 5.70 3.93
C PRO A 272 22.51 4.97 3.87
N ILE A 273 21.72 5.20 2.81
CA ILE A 273 20.53 4.41 2.56
C ILE A 273 20.91 3.17 1.77
N VAL A 274 20.59 2.01 2.33
CA VAL A 274 20.96 0.71 1.76
C VAL A 274 19.73 0.10 1.12
N PHE A 275 19.83 -0.18 -0.17
CA PHE A 275 18.85 -1.02 -0.87
C PHE A 275 19.26 -2.48 -0.77
N THR A 276 18.30 -3.36 -0.49
CA THR A 276 18.55 -4.80 -0.53
C THR A 276 18.62 -5.27 -1.99
N ASP A 277 19.50 -6.22 -2.27
CA ASP A 277 19.59 -6.83 -3.60
C ASP A 277 18.22 -7.36 -4.06
N PRO A 278 17.77 -7.03 -5.28
CA PRO A 278 16.48 -7.48 -5.77
C PRO A 278 16.48 -9.00 -5.95
N ILE A 279 15.48 -9.67 -5.38
CA ILE A 279 15.30 -11.12 -5.52
C ILE A 279 14.81 -11.48 -6.94
N ILE A 280 14.21 -10.51 -7.63
CA ILE A 280 13.68 -10.65 -8.99
C ILE A 280 14.67 -10.00 -9.97
N GLY A 281 15.05 -10.72 -11.02
CA GLY A 281 15.91 -10.19 -12.08
C GLY A 281 17.42 -10.48 -11.96
N GLY A 282 17.87 -11.25 -10.96
CA GLY A 282 19.26 -11.69 -10.83
C GLY A 282 19.66 -12.76 -11.85
N GLY A 283 20.01 -12.36 -13.07
CA GLY A 283 20.76 -13.21 -13.99
C GLY A 283 22.12 -13.55 -13.37
N ASN A 284 22.24 -14.73 -12.76
CA ASN A 284 23.49 -15.25 -12.21
C ASN A 284 24.59 -15.22 -13.28
N ARG A 285 25.60 -14.33 -13.14
CA ARG A 285 26.87 -14.35 -13.89
C ARG A 285 27.75 -15.55 -13.48
N ARG A 286 27.16 -16.72 -13.19
CA ARG A 286 27.91 -17.97 -13.04
C ARG A 286 28.06 -18.62 -14.41
N LYS A 287 29.29 -18.58 -14.94
CA LYS A 287 29.77 -19.35 -16.09
C LYS A 287 29.14 -20.76 -16.08
N ARG A 288 28.11 -21.00 -16.90
CA ARG A 288 27.68 -22.35 -17.25
C ARG A 288 28.69 -22.90 -18.26
N ARG A 289 29.66 -23.67 -17.78
CA ARG A 289 30.33 -24.67 -18.63
C ARG A 289 29.38 -25.85 -18.77
N GLY A 290 29.01 -26.14 -20.03
CA GLY A 290 28.62 -27.47 -20.52
C GLY A 290 27.31 -28.05 -20.00
N GLY A 291 26.27 -28.04 -20.84
CA GLY A 291 25.06 -28.84 -20.64
C GLY A 291 23.94 -28.39 -21.58
N ALA A 292 23.81 -29.07 -22.71
CA ALA A 292 22.70 -28.90 -23.64
C ALA A 292 21.38 -29.29 -22.94
N GLY A 293 20.39 -28.39 -22.99
CA GLY A 293 19.07 -28.61 -22.39
C GLY A 293 18.03 -27.69 -23.01
N VAL A 294 17.24 -28.27 -23.92
CA VAL A 294 15.87 -27.97 -24.37
C VAL A 294 15.41 -26.49 -24.31
N LYS A 295 15.25 -25.90 -25.50
CA LYS A 295 14.53 -24.64 -25.72
C LYS A 295 13.02 -24.88 -25.53
N GLY A 296 12.44 -24.26 -24.51
CA GLY A 296 10.99 -24.05 -24.40
C GLY A 296 10.59 -22.78 -25.15
N ASP A 297 9.39 -22.83 -25.73
CA ASP A 297 8.93 -22.04 -26.87
C ASP A 297 8.73 -20.53 -26.64
N GLY A 298 9.07 -19.76 -27.67
CA GLY A 298 8.17 -18.78 -28.30
C GLY A 298 7.65 -17.62 -27.46
N TYR A 299 8.54 -16.72 -27.04
CA TYR A 299 8.21 -15.29 -26.97
C TYR A 299 9.34 -14.58 -27.70
N GLY A 300 9.02 -13.55 -28.49
CA GLY A 300 10.00 -12.54 -28.87
C GLY A 300 10.74 -12.10 -27.61
N ASP A 301 12.04 -11.83 -27.75
CA ASP A 301 13.02 -11.50 -26.71
C ASP A 301 12.52 -10.40 -25.74
N VAL A 302 11.61 -10.73 -24.84
CA VAL A 302 11.36 -10.02 -23.59
C VAL A 302 12.54 -10.43 -22.73
N THR A 303 13.66 -9.76 -22.99
CA THR A 303 14.78 -9.64 -22.07
C THR A 303 14.20 -9.69 -20.65
N ARG A 304 14.67 -10.66 -19.84
CA ARG A 304 14.31 -10.80 -18.43
C ARG A 304 14.21 -9.40 -17.83
N ARG A 305 12.98 -8.96 -17.62
CA ARG A 305 12.64 -7.59 -17.30
C ARG A 305 13.21 -7.31 -15.90
N THR A 306 14.43 -6.79 -15.84
CA THR A 306 15.15 -6.51 -14.59
C THR A 306 14.49 -5.31 -13.94
N TYR A 307 13.87 -5.50 -12.78
CA TYR A 307 13.42 -4.39 -11.97
C TYR A 307 14.64 -3.63 -11.44
N ALA A 308 14.75 -2.36 -11.81
CA ALA A 308 15.74 -1.46 -11.25
C ALA A 308 15.11 -0.77 -10.03
N PRO A 309 15.63 -0.98 -8.81
CA PRO A 309 15.12 -0.29 -7.63
C PRO A 309 15.31 1.23 -7.77
N PRO A 310 14.42 2.05 -7.17
CA PRO A 310 14.64 3.48 -7.09
C PRO A 310 15.91 3.78 -6.30
N VAL A 311 16.54 4.93 -6.59
CA VAL A 311 17.71 5.43 -5.87
C VAL A 311 17.29 6.56 -4.93
N HIS A 312 18.07 6.78 -3.87
CA HIS A 312 17.90 7.95 -3.01
C HIS A 312 18.30 9.23 -3.76
N LEU A 313 17.41 10.22 -3.72
CA LEU A 313 17.58 11.51 -4.40
C LEU A 313 17.99 12.63 -3.43
N GLY A 314 17.65 12.49 -2.16
CA GLY A 314 18.00 13.45 -1.11
C GLY A 314 17.07 13.38 0.09
N THR A 315 17.46 14.09 1.14
CA THR A 315 16.76 14.13 2.44
C THR A 315 16.53 15.58 2.83
N VAL A 316 15.34 15.89 3.35
CA VAL A 316 14.96 17.17 3.93
C VAL A 316 14.57 16.94 5.38
N ASP A 317 15.09 17.75 6.30
CA ASP A 317 14.73 17.66 7.73
C ASP A 317 13.65 18.70 8.07
N LEU A 318 12.40 18.23 8.20
CA LEU A 318 11.27 19.06 8.57
C LEU A 318 11.26 19.46 10.05
N SER A 319 12.08 18.83 10.89
CA SER A 319 12.11 19.13 12.33
C SER A 319 12.62 20.54 12.65
N THR A 320 13.26 21.19 11.68
CA THR A 320 13.69 22.59 11.75
C THR A 320 12.57 23.58 11.43
N ASN A 321 11.55 23.16 10.69
CA ASN A 321 10.45 24.01 10.22
C ASN A 321 9.12 23.72 10.95
N VAL A 322 8.94 22.51 11.47
CA VAL A 322 7.71 22.06 12.12
C VAL A 322 8.00 21.74 13.59
N THR A 323 7.38 22.50 14.49
CA THR A 323 7.61 22.43 15.94
C THR A 323 7.20 21.12 16.58
N ASP A 324 6.07 20.55 16.12
CA ASP A 324 5.56 19.25 16.56
C ASP A 324 5.26 18.34 15.36
N LEU A 325 6.08 17.31 15.22
CA LEU A 325 5.95 16.26 14.21
C LEU A 325 5.14 15.06 14.71
N SER A 326 4.83 15.00 16.01
CA SER A 326 4.13 13.86 16.62
C SER A 326 2.70 13.71 16.12
N ASN A 327 2.15 14.79 15.57
CA ASN A 327 0.78 14.90 15.07
C ASN A 327 0.72 14.98 13.53
N LEU A 328 1.85 14.79 12.84
CA LEU A 328 1.91 14.77 11.38
C LEU A 328 1.41 13.42 10.86
N ARG A 329 0.37 13.44 10.02
CA ARG A 329 -0.29 12.28 9.42
C ARG A 329 -0.67 12.57 7.97
N HIS A 330 -0.80 11.51 7.18
CA HIS A 330 -1.00 11.57 5.73
C HIS A 330 0.12 12.35 5.00
N LEU A 331 0.52 11.85 3.84
CA LEU A 331 1.45 12.54 2.96
C LEU A 331 1.03 12.19 1.55
N THR A 332 0.80 13.20 0.72
CA THR A 332 0.32 13.01 -0.65
C THR A 332 1.14 13.88 -1.59
N LEU A 333 1.63 13.29 -2.68
CA LEU A 333 2.35 14.01 -3.74
C LEU A 333 1.34 14.41 -4.80
N LEU A 334 1.02 15.70 -4.89
CA LEU A 334 -0.01 16.21 -5.79
C LEU A 334 0.43 16.12 -7.25
N PHE A 335 1.59 16.70 -7.54
CA PHE A 335 2.18 16.72 -8.86
C PHE A 335 3.66 17.08 -8.76
N GLN A 336 4.40 16.71 -9.79
CA GLN A 336 5.77 17.14 -10.04
C GLN A 336 5.83 17.91 -11.36
N ARG A 337 6.59 19.02 -11.39
CA ARG A 337 6.78 19.82 -12.60
C ARG A 337 8.26 19.96 -12.93
N HIS A 338 8.55 19.91 -14.23
CA HIS A 338 9.91 20.07 -14.76
C HIS A 338 10.01 21.39 -15.52
N GLU A 339 10.92 22.27 -15.08
CA GLU A 339 11.28 23.50 -15.78
C GLU A 339 12.79 23.52 -16.01
N GLY A 340 13.21 23.19 -17.24
CA GLY A 340 14.62 22.90 -17.52
C GLY A 340 15.12 21.74 -16.67
N ASP A 341 16.27 21.88 -16.01
CA ASP A 341 16.83 20.85 -15.11
C ASP A 341 16.21 20.86 -13.70
N LEU A 342 15.30 21.79 -13.38
CA LEU A 342 14.67 21.88 -12.07
C LEU A 342 13.39 21.02 -12.01
N CYS A 343 13.33 20.10 -11.06
CA CYS A 343 12.13 19.36 -10.68
C CYS A 343 11.52 19.98 -9.41
N THR A 344 10.27 20.39 -9.48
CA THR A 344 9.51 20.91 -8.32
C THR A 344 8.40 19.95 -7.93
N LEU A 345 8.27 19.68 -6.63
CA LEU A 345 7.28 18.77 -6.06
C LEU A 345 6.33 19.56 -5.17
N ASN A 346 5.03 19.30 -5.27
CA ASN A 346 4.04 19.85 -4.35
C ASN A 346 3.41 18.72 -3.53
N LEU A 347 3.60 18.78 -2.22
CA LEU A 347 3.14 17.78 -1.27
C LEU A 347 2.11 18.37 -0.31
N LEU A 348 1.13 17.57 0.08
CA LEU A 348 0.24 17.87 1.20
C LEU A 348 0.48 16.91 2.35
N ALA A 349 0.45 17.43 3.58
CA ALA A 349 0.40 16.65 4.80
C ALA A 349 -0.65 17.24 5.76
N ILE A 350 -1.19 16.42 6.65
CA ILE A 350 -2.13 16.86 7.68
C ILE A 350 -1.42 16.86 9.03
N ARG A 351 -1.62 17.90 9.83
CA ARG A 351 -1.11 17.96 11.20
C ARG A 351 -2.24 18.26 12.16
N ALA A 352 -2.51 17.35 13.09
CA ALA A 352 -3.45 17.61 14.18
C ALA A 352 -2.93 18.72 15.10
N GLN A 353 -3.86 19.54 15.56
CA GLN A 353 -3.61 20.62 16.52
C GLN A 353 -4.17 20.26 17.91
N GLU A 354 -3.67 20.96 18.93
CA GLU A 354 -4.09 20.75 20.32
C GLU A 354 -5.55 21.15 20.57
N ASP A 355 -6.10 22.08 19.78
CA ASP A 355 -7.50 22.52 19.86
C ASP A 355 -8.48 21.53 19.21
N GLY A 356 -7.98 20.41 18.67
CA GLY A 356 -8.77 19.39 17.99
C GLY A 356 -9.06 19.69 16.52
N THR A 357 -8.55 20.78 15.96
CA THR A 357 -8.59 21.06 14.52
C THR A 357 -7.37 20.46 13.80
N ASP A 358 -7.34 20.53 12.47
CA ASP A 358 -6.17 20.16 11.68
C ASP A 358 -5.59 21.36 10.94
N ALA A 359 -4.28 21.35 10.74
CA ALA A 359 -3.59 22.14 9.74
C ALA A 359 -3.28 21.28 8.51
N VAL A 360 -3.48 21.84 7.32
CA VAL A 360 -3.00 21.27 6.06
C VAL A 360 -1.69 21.97 5.71
N LEU A 361 -0.60 21.21 5.65
CA LEU A 361 0.72 21.69 5.28
C LEU A 361 0.90 21.49 3.78
N SER A 362 1.15 22.58 3.04
CA SER A 362 1.54 22.53 1.64
C SER A 362 3.04 22.78 1.53
N LEU A 363 3.77 21.75 1.08
CA LEU A 363 5.23 21.78 0.96
C LEU A 363 5.61 21.84 -0.52
N ARG A 364 6.51 22.76 -0.87
CA ARG A 364 7.16 22.80 -2.18
C ARG A 364 8.62 22.41 -2.04
N LEU A 365 9.02 21.36 -2.74
CA LEU A 365 10.42 20.91 -2.81
C LEU A 365 11.00 21.19 -4.18
N ALA A 366 12.27 21.54 -4.23
CA ALA A 366 13.05 21.64 -5.45
C ALA A 366 14.20 20.63 -5.46
N LEU A 367 14.38 20.00 -6.61
CA LEU A 367 15.45 19.05 -6.88
C LEU A 367 16.06 19.39 -8.25
N ALA A 368 17.38 19.53 -8.30
CA ALA A 368 18.12 19.64 -9.55
C ALA A 368 19.18 18.52 -9.61
N PRO A 369 19.57 18.02 -10.81
CA PRO A 369 20.40 16.83 -10.96
C PRO A 369 21.69 16.80 -10.12
N GLU A 370 22.33 17.97 -9.97
CA GLU A 370 23.62 18.13 -9.28
C GLU A 370 23.50 18.79 -7.90
N ASN A 371 22.30 19.21 -7.49
CA ASN A 371 22.08 19.91 -6.22
C ASN A 371 21.26 19.05 -5.24
N PRO A 372 21.51 19.18 -3.92
CA PRO A 372 20.69 18.52 -2.92
C PRO A 372 19.25 19.04 -2.98
N VAL A 373 18.30 18.17 -2.61
CA VAL A 373 16.88 18.55 -2.44
C VAL A 373 16.77 19.69 -1.44
N ARG A 374 15.92 20.68 -1.74
CA ARG A 374 15.65 21.81 -0.86
C ARG A 374 14.15 21.99 -0.66
N LEU A 375 13.77 22.36 0.57
CA LEU A 375 12.44 22.89 0.87
C LEU A 375 12.39 24.36 0.43
N GLU A 376 11.62 24.65 -0.61
CA GLU A 376 11.47 26.02 -1.12
C GLU A 376 10.46 26.81 -0.31
N SER A 377 9.32 26.19 0.00
CA SER A 377 8.27 26.81 0.79
C SER A 377 7.47 25.80 1.59
N LEU A 378 6.95 26.28 2.71
CA LEU A 378 6.02 25.59 3.58
C LEU A 378 4.90 26.57 3.92
N SER A 379 3.71 26.31 3.42
CA SER A 379 2.50 27.06 3.77
C SER A 379 1.59 26.21 4.67
N VAL A 380 0.87 26.89 5.56
CA VAL A 380 -0.05 26.27 6.51
C VAL A 380 -1.44 26.80 6.21
N LEU A 381 -2.36 25.90 5.89
CA LEU A 381 -3.78 26.19 5.68
C LEU A 381 -4.58 25.66 6.87
N LEU A 382 -5.49 26.49 7.37
CA LEU A 382 -6.34 26.18 8.50
C LEU A 382 -7.77 25.94 7.99
N PRO A 383 -8.15 24.69 7.67
CA PRO A 383 -9.52 24.38 7.29
C PRO A 383 -10.48 24.76 8.43
N PRO A 384 -11.58 25.48 8.14
CA PRO A 384 -12.56 25.79 9.15
C PRO A 384 -13.34 24.53 9.60
N GLY A 385 -13.55 24.41 10.91
CA GLY A 385 -14.45 23.44 11.53
C GLY A 385 -13.81 22.09 11.85
N LEU A 386 -14.37 20.99 11.34
CA LEU A 386 -14.01 19.62 11.73
C LEU A 386 -12.67 19.14 11.15
N PRO A 387 -12.01 18.18 11.83
CA PRO A 387 -10.80 17.51 11.35
C PRO A 387 -10.93 16.94 9.94
N ILE A 388 -9.80 16.90 9.24
CA ILE A 388 -9.60 16.17 7.99
C ILE A 388 -9.34 14.70 8.32
N LEU A 389 -10.18 13.84 7.75
CA LEU A 389 -10.13 12.39 7.85
C LEU A 389 -9.11 11.79 6.88
N THR A 390 -9.11 12.22 5.62
CA THR A 390 -8.24 11.68 4.56
C THR A 390 -8.10 12.64 3.37
N ILE A 391 -7.08 12.42 2.55
CA ILE A 391 -6.82 13.13 1.29
C ILE A 391 -7.10 12.17 0.14
N LEU A 392 -7.87 12.64 -0.84
CA LEU A 392 -8.24 11.91 -2.04
C LEU A 392 -7.55 12.58 -3.24
N GLN A 393 -6.79 11.81 -4.01
CA GLN A 393 -6.10 12.32 -5.19
C GLN A 393 -6.48 11.53 -6.44
N HIS A 394 -6.66 12.25 -7.54
CA HIS A 394 -6.77 11.69 -8.88
C HIS A 394 -6.23 12.71 -9.89
N ASP A 395 -5.23 12.31 -10.67
CA ASP A 395 -4.47 13.21 -11.54
C ASP A 395 -4.02 14.47 -10.77
N ASP A 396 -4.31 15.66 -11.29
CA ASP A 396 -4.01 16.96 -10.66
C ASP A 396 -5.08 17.40 -9.64
N SER A 397 -6.16 16.63 -9.46
CA SER A 397 -7.24 16.97 -8.53
C SER A 397 -6.97 16.38 -7.14
N CYS A 398 -7.16 17.22 -6.10
CA CYS A 398 -6.98 16.82 -4.72
C CYS A 398 -8.14 17.30 -3.86
N TRP A 399 -8.88 16.36 -3.27
CA TRP A 399 -10.00 16.62 -2.38
C TRP A 399 -9.64 16.17 -0.97
N LEU A 400 -10.15 16.86 0.04
CA LEU A 400 -9.97 16.54 1.45
C LEU A 400 -11.33 16.22 2.05
N GLN A 401 -11.44 15.05 2.70
CA GLN A 401 -12.64 14.66 3.41
C GLN A 401 -12.54 15.05 4.88
N ARG A 402 -13.59 15.67 5.41
CA ARG A 402 -13.74 15.96 6.84
C ARG A 402 -14.42 14.81 7.58
N ASP A 403 -14.31 14.81 8.90
CA ASP A 403 -14.87 13.77 9.79
C ASP A 403 -16.41 13.65 9.72
N ASP A 404 -17.11 14.65 9.19
CA ASP A 404 -18.57 14.62 8.94
C ASP A 404 -18.94 14.07 7.54
N GLY A 405 -17.97 13.78 6.68
CA GLY A 405 -18.21 13.37 5.30
C GLY A 405 -18.25 14.50 4.26
N SER A 406 -18.19 15.76 4.68
CA SER A 406 -18.08 16.90 3.75
C SER A 406 -16.72 16.94 3.05
N LEU A 407 -16.69 17.45 1.83
CA LEU A 407 -15.50 17.48 0.97
C LEU A 407 -15.04 18.92 0.69
N LEU A 408 -13.72 19.11 0.66
CA LEU A 408 -13.05 20.35 0.27
C LEU A 408 -12.16 20.08 -0.95
N LEU A 409 -12.14 20.99 -1.93
CA LEU A 409 -11.16 21.02 -3.00
C LEU A 409 -9.92 21.79 -2.53
N TYR A 410 -8.74 21.21 -2.76
CA TYR A 410 -7.48 21.96 -2.66
C TYR A 410 -7.15 22.61 -4.00
N ASP A 411 -7.21 23.95 -4.04
CA ASP A 411 -6.74 24.73 -5.18
C ASP A 411 -5.24 24.97 -5.04
N ALA A 412 -4.45 24.24 -5.83
CA ALA A 412 -2.99 24.34 -5.82
C ALA A 412 -2.45 25.69 -6.37
N VAL A 413 -3.22 26.41 -7.18
CA VAL A 413 -2.83 27.70 -7.75
C VAL A 413 -3.01 28.81 -6.72
N ALA A 414 -4.20 28.85 -6.10
CA ALA A 414 -4.49 29.81 -5.05
C ALA A 414 -3.89 29.42 -3.69
N ALA A 415 -3.46 28.16 -3.52
CA ALA A 415 -3.11 27.55 -2.24
C ALA A 415 -4.23 27.73 -1.21
N THR A 416 -5.47 27.40 -1.59
CA THR A 416 -6.65 27.55 -0.72
C THR A 416 -7.48 26.27 -0.67
N LEU A 417 -8.37 26.19 0.33
CA LEU A 417 -9.34 25.12 0.48
C LEU A 417 -10.74 25.68 0.20
N LEU A 418 -11.45 25.06 -0.75
CA LEU A 418 -12.77 25.48 -1.20
C LEU A 418 -13.80 24.39 -0.88
N PRO A 419 -14.97 24.71 -0.29
CA PRO A 419 -16.00 23.70 -0.05
C PRO A 419 -16.59 23.18 -1.35
N LEU A 420 -16.93 21.88 -1.38
CA LEU A 420 -17.64 21.23 -2.47
C LEU A 420 -19.09 20.92 -2.02
N PRO A 421 -20.04 21.87 -2.15
CA PRO A 421 -21.38 21.73 -1.57
C PRO A 421 -22.21 20.59 -2.19
N ASP A 422 -21.98 20.30 -3.47
CA ASP A 422 -22.65 19.21 -4.19
C ASP A 422 -21.98 17.85 -3.95
N HIS A 423 -20.92 17.81 -3.13
CA HIS A 423 -20.16 16.61 -2.83
C HIS A 423 -20.03 16.36 -1.32
N SER A 424 -20.71 15.33 -0.83
CA SER A 424 -20.57 14.88 0.57
C SER A 424 -20.95 13.41 0.71
N PHE A 425 -20.37 12.75 1.71
CA PHE A 425 -20.81 11.42 2.12
C PHE A 425 -21.76 11.52 3.32
N ASP A 426 -22.80 10.68 3.34
CA ASP A 426 -23.73 10.56 4.48
C ASP A 426 -23.02 10.11 5.78
N GLU A 427 -21.86 9.46 5.65
CA GLU A 427 -20.99 9.07 6.76
C GLU A 427 -19.51 9.10 6.35
N PRO A 428 -18.57 9.35 7.28
CA PRO A 428 -17.16 9.37 6.98
C PRO A 428 -16.64 8.05 6.39
N CYS A 429 -15.82 8.15 5.35
CA CYS A 429 -15.29 7.04 4.57
C CYS A 429 -13.75 7.05 4.63
N PRO A 430 -13.13 6.35 5.59
CA PRO A 430 -11.67 6.34 5.74
C PRO A 430 -10.92 5.80 4.52
N ARG A 431 -11.59 4.98 3.70
CA ARG A 431 -11.12 4.52 2.41
C ARG A 431 -12.01 5.15 1.35
N ALA A 432 -11.50 6.12 0.63
CA ALA A 432 -12.23 6.72 -0.48
C ALA A 432 -11.28 7.00 -1.64
N HIS A 433 -11.85 7.07 -2.83
CA HIS A 433 -11.11 7.28 -4.07
C HIS A 433 -11.86 8.28 -4.94
N LEU A 434 -11.13 9.21 -5.54
CA LEU A 434 -11.67 10.01 -6.63
C LEU A 434 -11.70 9.15 -7.89
N LEU A 435 -12.79 9.26 -8.64
CA LEU A 435 -12.96 8.67 -9.97
C LEU A 435 -13.32 9.79 -10.94
N HIS A 436 -12.73 9.75 -12.13
CA HIS A 436 -13.04 10.66 -13.23
C HIS A 436 -13.53 9.90 -14.46
N HIS A 437 -14.61 10.37 -15.06
CA HIS A 437 -15.15 9.83 -16.30
C HIS A 437 -15.88 10.93 -17.09
N GLU A 438 -15.52 11.13 -18.36
CA GLU A 438 -16.17 12.10 -19.28
C GLU A 438 -16.38 13.51 -18.69
N GLY A 439 -15.36 14.06 -18.03
CA GLY A 439 -15.43 15.40 -17.44
C GLY A 439 -16.18 15.48 -16.10
N ARG A 440 -16.77 14.38 -15.62
CA ARG A 440 -17.39 14.28 -14.30
C ARG A 440 -16.41 13.67 -13.30
N THR A 441 -16.34 14.24 -12.10
CA THR A 441 -15.53 13.74 -10.98
C THR A 441 -16.42 13.51 -9.78
N ALA A 442 -16.30 12.35 -9.14
CA ALA A 442 -16.93 12.07 -7.86
C ALA A 442 -16.02 11.22 -6.98
N ALA A 443 -16.23 11.31 -5.67
CA ALA A 443 -15.56 10.43 -4.71
C ALA A 443 -16.45 9.22 -4.43
N VAL A 444 -15.86 8.03 -4.45
CA VAL A 444 -16.50 6.79 -3.99
C VAL A 444 -15.79 6.31 -2.73
N GLY A 445 -16.53 6.19 -1.64
CA GLY A 445 -16.04 5.89 -0.31
C GLY A 445 -16.57 4.58 0.25
N LEU A 446 -15.73 3.84 0.95
CA LEU A 446 -16.12 2.69 1.75
C LEU A 446 -16.21 3.11 3.23
N SER A 447 -17.43 3.04 3.77
CA SER A 447 -17.66 3.38 5.17
C SER A 447 -17.19 2.27 6.11
N PRO A 448 -16.97 2.56 7.40
CA PRO A 448 -16.62 1.54 8.41
C PRO A 448 -17.68 0.44 8.56
N ARG A 449 -18.93 0.69 8.13
CA ARG A 449 -20.03 -0.27 8.16
C ARG A 449 -20.08 -1.16 6.92
N GLY A 450 -19.16 -0.97 5.97
CA GLY A 450 -19.13 -1.69 4.71
C GLY A 450 -20.15 -1.18 3.69
N ARG A 451 -20.57 0.08 3.79
CA ARG A 451 -21.39 0.72 2.74
C ARG A 451 -20.49 1.37 1.71
N LEU A 452 -20.80 1.17 0.44
CA LEU A 452 -20.12 1.86 -0.66
C LEU A 452 -20.93 3.11 -1.00
N LEU A 453 -20.35 4.27 -0.73
CA LEU A 453 -21.03 5.56 -0.84
C LEU A 453 -20.48 6.40 -1.99
N LEU A 454 -21.35 7.12 -2.67
CA LEU A 454 -21.03 8.12 -3.68
C LEU A 454 -21.14 9.50 -3.06
N SER A 455 -20.17 10.37 -3.34
CA SER A 455 -20.20 11.73 -2.79
C SER A 455 -21.20 12.64 -3.50
N SER A 456 -21.69 12.27 -4.68
CA SER A 456 -22.48 13.12 -5.57
C SER A 456 -23.80 12.45 -5.94
N GLY A 457 -24.83 13.24 -6.19
CA GLY A 457 -26.12 12.77 -6.69
C GLY A 457 -27.19 12.63 -5.59
N PRO A 458 -28.46 12.39 -5.98
CA PRO A 458 -29.58 12.31 -5.04
C PRO A 458 -29.56 11.07 -4.14
N TYR A 459 -28.77 10.06 -4.52
CA TYR A 459 -28.68 8.78 -3.83
C TYR A 459 -27.23 8.43 -3.55
N GLY A 460 -26.84 8.50 -2.27
CA GLY A 460 -25.47 8.30 -1.84
C GLY A 460 -25.05 6.85 -1.65
N ASP A 461 -25.97 5.87 -1.55
CA ASP A 461 -25.63 4.47 -1.25
C ASP A 461 -25.64 3.57 -2.50
N LEU A 462 -24.46 3.10 -2.88
CA LEU A 462 -24.21 2.21 -4.01
C LEU A 462 -24.03 0.74 -3.59
N SER A 463 -24.30 0.41 -2.32
CA SER A 463 -24.09 -0.94 -1.81
C SER A 463 -25.01 -1.93 -2.52
N PRO A 464 -24.51 -3.09 -3.01
CA PRO A 464 -25.30 -4.04 -3.78
C PRO A 464 -26.19 -4.94 -2.90
N GLY A 465 -26.84 -4.37 -1.88
CA GLY A 465 -27.63 -5.09 -0.87
C GLY A 465 -26.80 -6.00 0.07
N VAL A 466 -25.48 -6.04 -0.10
CA VAL A 466 -24.52 -6.75 0.77
C VAL A 466 -23.36 -5.83 1.15
N PRO A 467 -22.76 -5.99 2.34
CA PRO A 467 -21.63 -5.16 2.74
C PRO A 467 -20.42 -5.34 1.81
N VAL A 468 -19.68 -4.27 1.59
CA VAL A 468 -18.41 -4.24 0.86
C VAL A 468 -17.26 -4.36 1.87
N SER A 469 -16.25 -5.17 1.56
CA SER A 469 -15.08 -5.40 2.42
C SER A 469 -13.82 -4.67 1.97
N SER A 470 -13.65 -4.44 0.67
CA SER A 470 -12.50 -3.70 0.14
C SER A 470 -12.84 -3.12 -1.22
N CYS A 471 -12.17 -2.02 -1.58
CA CYS A 471 -12.26 -1.40 -2.89
C CYS A 471 -10.90 -0.85 -3.32
N LEU A 472 -10.69 -0.79 -4.64
CA LEU A 472 -9.61 -0.02 -5.26
C LEU A 472 -10.05 0.50 -6.64
N PRO A 473 -9.49 1.63 -7.12
CA PRO A 473 -9.63 2.05 -8.50
C PRO A 473 -9.08 1.01 -9.48
N SER A 474 -9.80 0.80 -10.57
CA SER A 474 -9.31 0.02 -11.72
C SER A 474 -8.32 0.87 -12.55
N PRO A 475 -7.39 0.26 -13.28
CA PRO A 475 -6.63 0.94 -14.34
C PRO A 475 -7.52 1.50 -15.45
N VAL A 476 -8.75 0.98 -15.60
CA VAL A 476 -9.76 1.50 -16.52
C VAL A 476 -10.38 2.77 -15.94
N ARG A 477 -10.38 3.86 -16.73
CA ARG A 477 -10.93 5.18 -16.34
C ARG A 477 -12.35 5.07 -15.81
N GLY A 478 -12.58 5.69 -14.65
CA GLY A 478 -13.90 5.75 -14.02
C GLY A 478 -14.42 4.40 -13.51
N CYS A 479 -13.59 3.37 -13.38
CA CYS A 479 -14.01 2.06 -12.89
C CYS A 479 -13.45 1.79 -11.49
N LEU A 480 -14.29 1.30 -10.59
CA LEU A 480 -13.92 0.84 -9.25
C LEU A 480 -14.09 -0.67 -9.16
N LEU A 481 -13.09 -1.35 -8.60
CA LEU A 481 -13.17 -2.76 -8.23
C LEU A 481 -13.46 -2.88 -6.75
N TYR A 482 -14.36 -3.78 -6.37
CA TYR A 482 -14.69 -3.99 -4.97
C TYR A 482 -15.01 -5.46 -4.64
N THR A 483 -14.76 -5.85 -3.39
CA THR A 483 -15.14 -7.16 -2.85
C THR A 483 -16.32 -7.03 -1.92
N THR A 484 -17.22 -8.02 -1.99
CA THR A 484 -18.39 -8.12 -1.11
C THR A 484 -18.11 -9.08 0.05
N ALA A 485 -18.61 -8.72 1.23
CA ALA A 485 -18.67 -9.57 2.41
C ALA A 485 -20.03 -10.31 2.48
N GLY A 486 -20.09 -11.35 3.30
CA GLY A 486 -21.31 -12.16 3.52
C GLY A 486 -21.20 -13.60 3.01
N SER A 487 -22.35 -14.21 2.70
CA SER A 487 -22.46 -15.63 2.30
C SER A 487 -21.98 -15.93 0.88
N ARG A 488 -22.01 -14.92 0.00
CA ARG A 488 -21.72 -15.04 -1.44
C ARG A 488 -20.66 -14.04 -1.89
N GLN A 489 -19.50 -14.08 -1.25
CA GLN A 489 -18.41 -13.16 -1.52
C GLN A 489 -17.97 -13.21 -2.97
N ALA A 490 -17.84 -12.02 -3.54
CA ALA A 490 -17.42 -11.86 -4.90
C ALA A 490 -16.67 -10.56 -5.09
N LEU A 491 -15.73 -10.62 -6.03
CA LEU A 491 -15.17 -9.48 -6.71
C LEU A 491 -16.16 -9.00 -7.77
N ARG A 492 -16.39 -7.69 -7.79
CA ARG A 492 -17.27 -6.97 -8.71
C ARG A 492 -16.58 -5.69 -9.20
N ARG A 493 -17.17 -5.08 -10.23
CA ARG A 493 -16.81 -3.76 -10.75
C ARG A 493 -17.99 -2.79 -10.67
N LEU A 494 -17.70 -1.49 -10.71
CA LEU A 494 -18.67 -0.40 -10.79
C LEU A 494 -18.09 0.69 -11.68
N TYR A 495 -18.79 1.10 -12.74
CA TYR A 495 -18.41 2.29 -13.50
C TYR A 495 -19.05 3.55 -12.89
N LEU A 496 -18.30 4.65 -12.93
CA LEU A 496 -18.77 5.93 -12.41
C LEU A 496 -19.99 6.45 -13.17
N ALA A 497 -20.05 6.25 -14.48
CA ALA A 497 -21.22 6.62 -15.28
C ALA A 497 -22.49 5.91 -14.78
N GLU A 498 -22.41 4.60 -14.56
CA GLU A 498 -23.50 3.79 -14.00
C GLU A 498 -23.89 4.24 -12.59
N ALA A 499 -22.90 4.60 -11.77
CA ALA A 499 -23.12 5.06 -10.41
C ALA A 499 -23.82 6.42 -10.35
N LEU A 500 -23.44 7.36 -11.22
CA LEU A 500 -24.02 8.71 -11.28
C LEU A 500 -25.47 8.71 -11.79
N ASP A 501 -25.79 7.79 -12.69
CA ASP A 501 -27.13 7.67 -13.28
C ASP A 501 -28.00 6.64 -12.52
N TYR A 502 -27.57 6.18 -11.35
CA TYR A 502 -28.28 5.17 -10.56
C TYR A 502 -29.60 5.68 -9.97
N ASP A 503 -30.69 4.97 -10.27
CA ASP A 503 -31.99 5.14 -9.61
C ASP A 503 -32.30 3.93 -8.69
N PRO A 504 -32.25 4.09 -7.35
CA PRO A 504 -32.56 3.03 -6.41
C PRO A 504 -34.04 2.64 -6.40
N LEU A 505 -34.94 3.45 -6.97
CA LEU A 505 -36.36 3.10 -7.13
C LEU A 505 -36.58 2.12 -8.28
N ALA A 506 -35.60 1.95 -9.18
CA ALA A 506 -35.62 0.94 -10.25
C ALA A 506 -35.44 -0.50 -9.72
N GLY A 507 -35.22 -0.68 -8.41
CA GLY A 507 -35.04 -1.97 -7.74
C GLY A 507 -33.58 -2.42 -7.67
N ALA A 508 -33.23 -3.20 -6.65
CA ALA A 508 -31.86 -3.69 -6.41
C ALA A 508 -31.30 -4.54 -7.58
N ASP A 509 -32.17 -5.06 -8.42
CA ASP A 509 -31.81 -5.82 -9.63
C ASP A 509 -31.25 -4.90 -10.75
N ALA A 510 -31.51 -3.58 -10.70
CA ALA A 510 -31.05 -2.62 -11.70
C ALA A 510 -29.51 -2.40 -11.69
N VAL A 511 -28.85 -2.51 -10.53
CA VAL A 511 -27.37 -2.45 -10.40
C VAL A 511 -26.75 -3.82 -10.15
N GLY A 512 -27.55 -4.78 -9.68
CA GLY A 512 -27.09 -6.12 -9.27
C GLY A 512 -27.15 -7.21 -10.35
N GLU A 513 -28.09 -7.15 -11.30
CA GLU A 513 -28.35 -8.24 -12.27
C GLU A 513 -27.85 -7.97 -13.70
N ARG A 514 -27.30 -6.79 -14.01
CA ARG A 514 -26.49 -6.60 -15.24
C ARG A 514 -25.10 -7.26 -15.20
N GLY A 515 -24.91 -8.27 -14.32
CA GLY A 515 -24.63 -9.65 -14.73
C GLY A 515 -23.35 -10.03 -15.50
N ALA A 516 -22.54 -9.11 -16.02
CA ALA A 516 -21.38 -9.49 -16.84
C ALA A 516 -20.08 -9.64 -16.02
N GLY A 517 -20.05 -9.25 -14.73
CA GLY A 517 -18.78 -9.09 -14.01
C GLY A 517 -18.73 -9.49 -12.54
N ARG A 518 -19.02 -10.76 -12.25
CA ARG A 518 -18.86 -11.34 -10.92
C ARG A 518 -17.83 -12.47 -10.93
N ARG A 519 -16.85 -12.40 -10.03
CA ARG A 519 -15.96 -13.53 -9.71
C ARG A 519 -16.13 -13.93 -8.25
N GLY A 520 -16.49 -15.18 -7.98
CA GLY A 520 -16.49 -15.71 -6.62
C GLY A 520 -15.09 -15.65 -5.99
N ILE A 521 -15.02 -15.25 -4.72
CA ILE A 521 -13.75 -15.16 -3.97
C ILE A 521 -13.87 -15.90 -2.63
N GLU A 522 -12.73 -16.26 -2.04
CA GLU A 522 -12.70 -16.82 -0.70
C GLU A 522 -13.10 -15.79 0.37
N ARG A 523 -13.56 -16.32 1.52
CA ARG A 523 -14.02 -15.50 2.62
C ARG A 523 -12.91 -14.60 3.17
N GLY A 524 -13.15 -13.29 3.16
CA GLY A 524 -12.29 -12.27 3.74
C GLY A 524 -11.10 -11.88 2.86
N CYS A 525 -11.13 -12.20 1.56
CA CYS A 525 -10.12 -11.71 0.64
C CYS A 525 -10.23 -10.19 0.46
N GLU A 526 -9.08 -9.52 0.53
CA GLU A 526 -8.94 -8.09 0.28
C GLU A 526 -8.29 -7.86 -1.09
N LEU A 527 -8.79 -6.84 -1.80
CA LEU A 527 -8.16 -6.33 -3.02
C LEU A 527 -6.89 -5.56 -2.65
N VAL A 528 -5.75 -6.01 -3.17
CA VAL A 528 -4.46 -5.35 -2.95
C VAL A 528 -4.04 -4.53 -4.15
N ALA A 529 -4.17 -5.05 -5.37
CA ALA A 529 -3.78 -4.32 -6.56
C ALA A 529 -4.59 -4.76 -7.78
N ALA A 530 -4.70 -3.86 -8.76
CA ALA A 530 -5.15 -4.17 -10.11
C ALA A 530 -4.00 -3.87 -11.07
N LEU A 531 -3.70 -4.81 -11.97
CA LEU A 531 -2.56 -4.76 -12.88
C LEU A 531 -2.98 -4.12 -14.22
N PRO A 532 -2.48 -2.92 -14.56
CA PRO A 532 -2.73 -2.32 -15.87
C PRO A 532 -2.25 -3.22 -17.01
N GLY A 533 -3.02 -3.32 -18.09
CA GLY A 533 -2.67 -4.09 -19.30
C GLY A 533 -2.58 -5.62 -19.16
N ALA A 534 -2.95 -6.16 -18.00
CA ALA A 534 -2.89 -7.60 -17.71
C ALA A 534 -4.26 -8.23 -17.40
N SER A 535 -5.35 -7.43 -17.32
CA SER A 535 -6.69 -7.88 -16.91
C SER A 535 -6.70 -8.69 -15.61
N ALA A 536 -5.84 -8.31 -14.68
CA ALA A 536 -5.55 -9.09 -13.50
C ALA A 536 -5.63 -8.28 -12.22
N VAL A 537 -5.98 -8.95 -11.13
CA VAL A 537 -5.98 -8.38 -9.79
C VAL A 537 -5.21 -9.28 -8.84
N VAL A 538 -4.58 -8.67 -7.85
CA VAL A 538 -3.95 -9.37 -6.73
C VAL A 538 -4.86 -9.28 -5.53
N LEU A 539 -5.27 -10.44 -5.02
CA LEU A 539 -6.05 -10.59 -3.80
C LEU A 539 -5.15 -11.08 -2.67
N GLN A 540 -5.40 -10.61 -1.45
CA GLN A 540 -4.79 -11.15 -0.25
C GLN A 540 -5.82 -11.89 0.59
N HIS A 541 -5.53 -13.15 0.92
CA HIS A 541 -6.36 -13.95 1.81
C HIS A 541 -6.18 -13.49 3.28
N PRO A 542 -7.13 -13.75 4.19
CA PRO A 542 -6.97 -13.42 5.62
C PRO A 542 -5.75 -14.04 6.28
N ARG A 543 -5.24 -15.14 5.72
CA ARG A 543 -4.02 -15.81 6.18
C ARG A 543 -2.74 -15.15 5.69
N GLY A 544 -2.85 -14.20 4.76
CA GLY A 544 -1.81 -13.32 4.23
C GLY A 544 -1.15 -13.78 2.93
N ASN A 545 -1.58 -14.93 2.39
CA ASN A 545 -1.20 -15.39 1.05
C ASN A 545 -1.78 -14.47 -0.03
N LEU A 546 -1.08 -14.36 -1.16
CA LEU A 546 -1.54 -13.63 -2.33
C LEU A 546 -2.08 -14.60 -3.40
N ASP A 547 -3.16 -14.20 -4.06
CA ASP A 547 -3.74 -14.87 -5.24
C ASP A 547 -3.75 -13.90 -6.43
N LEU A 548 -3.22 -14.36 -7.57
CA LEU A 548 -3.26 -13.62 -8.82
C LEU A 548 -4.44 -14.11 -9.65
N ALA A 549 -5.39 -13.23 -9.87
CA ALA A 549 -6.65 -13.55 -10.50
C ALA A 549 -6.81 -12.82 -11.84
N TYR A 550 -7.42 -13.49 -12.81
CA TYR A 550 -7.86 -12.92 -14.08
C TYR A 550 -9.39 -13.01 -14.19
N PRO A 551 -10.15 -12.08 -13.58
CA PRO A 551 -11.60 -12.08 -13.66
C PRO A 551 -12.05 -11.94 -15.12
N GLN A 552 -12.97 -12.80 -15.57
CA GLN A 552 -13.42 -12.83 -16.96
C GLN A 552 -13.87 -11.46 -17.45
N PHE A 553 -14.55 -10.69 -16.61
CA PHE A 553 -15.04 -9.36 -16.97
C PHE A 553 -13.94 -8.33 -17.21
N LEU A 554 -12.80 -8.43 -16.53
CA LEU A 554 -11.65 -7.57 -16.83
C LEU A 554 -11.03 -7.98 -18.16
N VAL A 555 -10.92 -9.28 -18.40
CA VAL A 555 -10.38 -9.82 -19.65
C VAL A 555 -11.24 -9.40 -20.84
N THR A 556 -12.57 -9.49 -20.71
CA THR A 556 -13.49 -9.07 -21.78
C THR A 556 -13.45 -7.58 -22.03
N ASP A 557 -13.26 -6.75 -20.98
CA ASP A 557 -13.06 -5.31 -21.17
C ASP A 557 -11.78 -5.01 -21.96
N GLU A 558 -10.66 -5.67 -21.62
CA GLU A 558 -9.41 -5.52 -22.36
C GLU A 558 -9.56 -5.97 -23.81
N VAL A 559 -10.25 -7.09 -24.06
CA VAL A 559 -10.52 -7.56 -25.44
C VAL A 559 -11.38 -6.55 -26.21
N ALA A 560 -12.45 -6.05 -25.61
CA ALA A 560 -13.30 -5.01 -26.20
C ALA A 560 -12.50 -3.75 -26.54
N HIS A 561 -11.59 -3.32 -25.65
CA HIS A 561 -10.70 -2.19 -25.92
C HIS A 561 -9.71 -2.46 -27.07
N LEU A 562 -9.12 -3.65 -27.13
CA LEU A 562 -8.21 -4.01 -28.23
C LEU A 562 -8.94 -4.06 -29.58
N LEU A 563 -10.19 -4.54 -29.60
CA LEU A 563 -11.02 -4.57 -30.80
C LEU A 563 -11.41 -3.17 -31.25
N ALA A 564 -11.84 -2.30 -30.33
CA ALA A 564 -12.15 -0.90 -30.63
C ALA A 564 -10.93 -0.12 -31.17
N ASP A 565 -9.72 -0.48 -30.74
CA ASP A 565 -8.46 0.09 -31.24
C ASP A 565 -7.93 -0.61 -32.51
N LYS A 566 -8.70 -1.52 -33.10
CA LYS A 566 -8.33 -2.31 -34.28
C LYS A 566 -7.08 -3.17 -34.10
N SER A 567 -6.71 -3.49 -32.86
CA SER A 567 -5.58 -4.37 -32.50
C SER A 567 -6.03 -5.84 -32.46
N TYR A 568 -6.51 -6.34 -33.60
CA TYR A 568 -7.18 -7.65 -33.75
C TYR A 568 -6.31 -8.85 -33.37
N ARG A 569 -5.02 -8.87 -33.73
CA ARG A 569 -4.14 -10.00 -33.38
C ARG A 569 -3.94 -10.12 -31.87
N GLU A 570 -3.76 -8.98 -31.19
CA GLU A 570 -3.56 -8.94 -29.75
C GLU A 570 -4.85 -9.34 -29.00
N ALA A 571 -6.01 -8.90 -29.49
CA ALA A 571 -7.31 -9.34 -28.99
C ALA A 571 -7.45 -10.87 -29.05
N LEU A 572 -7.14 -11.48 -30.20
CA LEU A 572 -7.24 -12.93 -30.38
C LEU A 572 -6.25 -13.72 -29.50
N VAL A 573 -5.04 -13.19 -29.28
CA VAL A 573 -4.08 -13.74 -28.32
C VAL A 573 -4.64 -13.72 -26.89
N ARG A 574 -5.29 -12.62 -26.48
CA ARG A 574 -5.94 -12.49 -25.16
C ARG A 574 -7.10 -13.46 -25.01
N ILE A 575 -7.98 -13.55 -26.02
CA ILE A 575 -9.09 -14.51 -26.08
C ILE A 575 -8.59 -15.94 -25.87
N ARG A 576 -7.58 -16.37 -26.64
CA ARG A 576 -6.98 -17.71 -26.54
C ARG A 576 -6.39 -17.97 -25.16
N ARG A 577 -5.60 -17.03 -24.63
CA ARG A 577 -4.88 -17.20 -23.35
C ARG A 577 -5.84 -17.38 -22.18
N HIS A 578 -6.91 -16.59 -22.17
CA HIS A 578 -7.87 -16.57 -21.07
C HIS A 578 -9.13 -17.40 -21.32
N ARG A 579 -9.19 -18.09 -22.47
CA ARG A 579 -10.32 -18.95 -22.88
C ARG A 579 -11.65 -18.21 -22.89
N VAL A 580 -11.64 -16.99 -23.43
CA VAL A 580 -12.86 -16.23 -23.74
C VAL A 580 -13.50 -16.86 -24.98
N ASN A 581 -14.83 -16.74 -25.13
CA ASN A 581 -15.52 -17.19 -26.34
C ASN A 581 -14.92 -16.47 -27.56
N PRO A 582 -14.35 -17.19 -28.55
CA PRO A 582 -13.76 -16.57 -29.74
C PRO A 582 -14.76 -15.83 -30.63
N ASN A 583 -16.07 -16.11 -30.53
CA ASN A 583 -17.09 -15.35 -31.25
C ASN A 583 -17.02 -13.84 -30.95
N LEU A 584 -16.60 -13.45 -29.73
CA LEU A 584 -16.38 -12.04 -29.36
C LEU A 584 -15.44 -11.29 -30.31
N TRP A 585 -14.54 -12.00 -31.02
CA TRP A 585 -13.66 -11.38 -31.99
C TRP A 585 -14.39 -10.81 -33.21
N TYR A 586 -15.57 -11.35 -33.54
CA TYR A 586 -16.47 -10.89 -34.61
C TYR A 586 -17.67 -10.13 -34.04
N ASP A 587 -18.37 -10.70 -33.05
CA ASP A 587 -19.64 -10.17 -32.50
C ASP A 587 -19.52 -8.82 -31.80
N PHE A 588 -18.29 -8.38 -31.50
CA PHE A 588 -18.05 -7.07 -30.88
C PHE A 588 -18.53 -5.92 -31.78
N ASP A 589 -18.20 -5.97 -33.06
CA ASP A 589 -18.64 -5.03 -34.08
C ASP A 589 -18.50 -5.67 -35.48
N PRO A 590 -19.50 -6.45 -35.91
CA PRO A 590 -19.46 -7.16 -37.19
C PRO A 590 -19.24 -6.23 -38.39
N GLU A 591 -19.87 -5.04 -38.39
CA GLU A 591 -19.77 -4.09 -39.50
C GLU A 591 -18.34 -3.56 -39.66
N THR A 592 -17.72 -3.14 -38.55
CA THR A 592 -16.32 -2.68 -38.58
C THR A 592 -15.37 -3.83 -38.87
N TRP A 593 -15.60 -5.02 -38.31
CA TRP A 593 -14.74 -6.19 -38.53
C TRP A 593 -14.70 -6.60 -40.00
N GLU A 594 -15.86 -6.65 -40.66
CA GLU A 594 -15.96 -7.00 -42.09
C GLU A 594 -15.28 -5.95 -42.97
N GLY A 595 -15.45 -4.66 -42.65
CA GLY A 595 -14.78 -3.57 -43.35
C GLY A 595 -13.25 -3.57 -43.16
N ASP A 596 -12.78 -4.03 -42.01
CA ASP A 596 -11.36 -4.06 -41.64
C ASP A 596 -10.64 -5.34 -42.09
N LEU A 597 -11.36 -6.36 -42.58
CA LEU A 597 -10.81 -7.71 -42.80
C LEU A 597 -9.56 -7.72 -43.68
N ASP A 598 -9.67 -7.20 -44.91
CA ASP A 598 -8.57 -7.25 -45.89
C ASP A 598 -7.48 -6.21 -45.59
N ASP A 599 -7.87 -5.02 -45.11
CA ASP A 599 -6.99 -3.85 -45.01
C ASP A 599 -6.31 -3.71 -43.63
N VAL A 600 -6.87 -4.29 -42.57
CA VAL A 600 -6.39 -4.12 -41.19
C VAL A 600 -6.17 -5.44 -40.47
N ILE A 601 -7.10 -6.40 -40.57
CA ILE A 601 -6.99 -7.69 -39.87
C ILE A 601 -5.90 -8.55 -40.49
N VAL A 602 -6.02 -8.88 -41.78
CA VAL A 602 -5.08 -9.77 -42.49
C VAL A 602 -3.62 -9.29 -42.36
N PRO A 603 -3.28 -8.00 -42.53
CA PRO A 603 -1.91 -7.51 -42.38
C PRO A 603 -1.30 -7.72 -40.98
N GLN A 604 -2.09 -7.88 -39.93
CA GLN A 604 -1.58 -8.13 -38.57
C GLN A 604 -1.05 -9.56 -38.39
N PHE A 605 -1.45 -10.50 -39.25
CA PHE A 605 -1.03 -11.90 -39.19
C PHE A 605 0.03 -12.16 -40.27
N ALA A 606 1.30 -11.90 -39.93
CA ALA A 606 2.45 -12.01 -40.82
C ALA A 606 2.81 -13.47 -41.23
N GLY A 607 2.05 -14.45 -40.71
CA GLY A 607 2.20 -15.86 -41.01
C GLY A 607 3.13 -16.59 -40.03
N GLY A 608 3.09 -17.92 -40.11
CA GLY A 608 3.81 -18.81 -39.19
C GLY A 608 2.86 -19.58 -38.28
N LYS A 609 3.42 -20.61 -37.64
CA LYS A 609 2.64 -21.63 -36.92
C LYS A 609 1.75 -21.06 -35.81
N GLU A 610 2.17 -19.99 -35.14
CA GLU A 610 1.39 -19.39 -34.06
C GLU A 610 0.12 -18.70 -34.59
N ASP A 611 0.26 -17.89 -35.64
CA ASP A 611 -0.84 -17.17 -36.29
C ASP A 611 -1.83 -18.15 -36.94
N GLU A 612 -1.32 -19.19 -37.63
CA GLU A 612 -2.16 -20.27 -38.17
C GLU A 612 -2.98 -20.96 -37.07
N THR A 613 -2.37 -21.19 -35.90
CA THR A 613 -3.06 -21.81 -34.76
C THR A 613 -4.12 -20.88 -34.16
N LEU A 614 -3.87 -19.56 -34.13
CA LEU A 614 -4.82 -18.56 -33.65
C LEU A 614 -6.05 -18.47 -34.56
N LEU A 615 -5.83 -18.40 -35.87
CA LEU A 615 -6.92 -18.32 -36.85
C LEU A 615 -7.72 -19.64 -36.90
N ALA A 616 -7.05 -20.79 -36.85
CA ALA A 616 -7.73 -22.08 -36.77
C ALA A 616 -8.58 -22.23 -35.49
N LEU A 617 -8.11 -21.68 -34.36
CA LEU A 617 -8.89 -21.63 -33.13
C LEU A 617 -10.17 -20.81 -33.32
N PHE A 618 -10.08 -19.64 -33.96
CA PHE A 618 -11.24 -18.81 -34.23
C PHE A 618 -12.26 -19.54 -35.11
N VAL A 619 -11.83 -19.99 -36.30
CA VAL A 619 -12.72 -20.68 -37.26
C VAL A 619 -13.35 -21.94 -36.66
N GLY A 620 -12.59 -22.70 -35.86
CA GLY A 620 -13.08 -23.91 -35.21
C GLY A 620 -14.02 -23.69 -34.03
N ALA A 621 -14.09 -22.46 -33.49
CA ALA A 621 -14.92 -22.12 -32.34
C ALA A 621 -16.17 -21.31 -32.70
N LEU A 622 -16.34 -20.94 -33.99
CA LEU A 622 -17.52 -20.26 -34.48
C LEU A 622 -18.78 -21.07 -34.19
N ALA A 623 -19.74 -20.44 -33.52
CA ALA A 623 -21.06 -20.99 -33.23
C ALA A 623 -22.15 -20.10 -33.83
N GLU A 624 -23.26 -20.69 -34.27
CA GLU A 624 -24.45 -19.94 -34.70
C GLU A 624 -25.14 -19.32 -33.48
N GLY A 625 -25.27 -17.99 -33.46
CA GLY A 625 -25.94 -17.19 -32.44
C GLY A 625 -25.04 -16.16 -31.77
N ASP A 626 -25.61 -15.00 -31.45
CA ASP A 626 -24.96 -13.89 -30.70
C ASP A 626 -24.77 -14.24 -29.20
#